data_AF-A0A1Q3WW86-F1
#
_entry.id   AF-A0A1Q3WW86-F1
#
_cell.length_a   1.000
_cell.length_b   1.000
_cell.length_c   1.000
_cell.angle_alpha   90.00
_cell.angle_beta   90.00
_cell.angle_gamma   90.00
#
_symmetry.space_group_name_H-M   'P 1'
#
loop_
_entity.id
_entity.type
_entity.pdbx_description
1 polymer ?
#
loop_
_entity_poly.entity_id
_entity_poly.type
_entity_poly.pdbx_seq_one_letter_code
_entity_poly.pdbx_strand_id
1 'polypeptide(L)'
;MDSTLIKYRFNIRAWLVQLPIDKRTLLLDKVIKQSGQSKDTIRRIIYMKEACTSYVRPETKEAFCKVFGKCIAELENKTNTTDETNK
;
A
#
# COMPACT_ATOMS: atom_id res chain seq x y z
N MET A 1 -15.12 13.45 -11.00
CA MET A 1 -14.23 13.23 -9.84
C MET A 1 -13.79 11.78 -9.92
N ASP A 2 -12.56 11.53 -10.34
CA ASP A 2 -12.04 10.18 -10.52
C ASP A 2 -12.06 9.43 -9.19
N SER A 3 -12.85 8.37 -9.15
CA SER A 3 -12.95 7.40 -8.07
C SER A 3 -11.73 6.47 -8.08
N THR A 4 -10.52 7.06 -8.05
CA THR A 4 -9.28 6.39 -7.60
C THR A 4 -9.37 6.17 -6.10
N LEU A 5 -10.43 5.45 -5.71
CA LEU A 5 -10.91 5.21 -4.37
C LEU A 5 -9.88 4.36 -3.64
N ILE A 6 -8.88 5.01 -3.02
CA ILE A 6 -7.87 4.47 -2.09
C ILE A 6 -7.73 2.94 -2.16
N LYS A 7 -7.31 2.44 -3.33
CA LYS A 7 -7.23 0.99 -3.57
C LYS A 7 -6.03 0.37 -2.84
N TYR A 8 -5.03 1.19 -2.53
CA TYR A 8 -3.81 0.76 -1.86
C TYR A 8 -4.03 0.10 -0.49
N ARG A 9 -4.97 0.58 0.34
CA ARG A 9 -5.20 -0.03 1.67
C ARG A 9 -5.78 -1.44 1.55
N PHE A 10 -6.64 -1.68 0.56
CA PHE A 10 -7.21 -3.01 0.31
C PHE A 10 -6.14 -3.98 -0.14
N ASN A 11 -5.24 -3.53 -1.03
CA ASN A 11 -4.10 -4.32 -1.49
C ASN A 11 -3.11 -4.62 -0.35
N ILE A 12 -2.75 -3.62 0.46
CA ILE A 12 -1.89 -3.84 1.64
C ILE A 12 -2.52 -4.86 2.58
N ARG A 13 -3.83 -4.72 2.87
CA ARG A 13 -4.54 -5.66 3.72
C ARG A 13 -4.58 -7.07 3.12
N ALA A 14 -4.82 -7.18 1.81
CA ALA A 14 -4.81 -8.45 1.08
C ALA A 14 -3.44 -9.14 1.17
N TRP A 15 -2.34 -8.39 1.03
CA TRP A 15 -1.00 -8.93 1.19
C TRP A 15 -0.72 -9.38 2.62
N LEU A 16 -1.18 -8.62 3.61
CA LEU A 16 -1.00 -8.96 5.02
C LEU A 16 -1.77 -10.24 5.40
N VAL A 17 -3.02 -10.41 4.98
CA VAL A 17 -3.84 -11.56 5.40
C VAL A 17 -3.31 -12.91 4.90
N GLN A 18 -2.51 -12.93 3.84
CA GLN A 18 -1.87 -14.13 3.31
C GLN A 18 -0.66 -14.60 4.15
N LEU A 19 -0.20 -13.80 5.12
CA LEU A 19 0.99 -14.09 5.90
C LEU A 19 0.63 -14.58 7.31
N PRO A 20 1.47 -15.43 7.94
CA PRO A 20 1.39 -15.69 9.38
C PRO A 20 1.59 -14.42 10.20
N ILE A 21 1.02 -14.36 11.41
CA ILE A 21 1.06 -13.18 12.29
C ILE A 21 2.50 -12.69 12.53
N ASP A 22 3.43 -13.59 12.81
CA ASP A 22 4.83 -13.21 13.11
C ASP A 22 5.51 -12.54 11.92
N LYS A 23 5.25 -13.05 10.71
CA LYS A 23 5.76 -12.48 9.47
C LYS A 23 5.13 -11.12 9.18
N ARG A 24 3.84 -10.92 9.48
CA ARG A 24 3.19 -9.60 9.36
C ARG A 24 3.87 -8.57 10.25
N THR A 25 4.10 -8.91 11.52
CA THR A 25 4.74 -8.01 12.49
C THR A 25 6.12 -7.59 12.00
N LEU A 26 6.95 -8.55 11.59
CA LEU A 26 8.28 -8.27 11.06
C LEU A 26 8.27 -7.34 9.83
N LEU A 27 7.36 -7.58 8.87
CA LEU A 27 7.28 -6.73 7.68
C LEU A 27 6.77 -5.33 8.02
N LEU A 28 5.78 -5.20 8.90
CA LEU A 28 5.27 -3.89 9.32
C LEU A 28 6.33 -3.06 10.06
N ASP A 29 7.16 -3.69 10.89
CA ASP A 29 8.29 -3.01 11.55
C ASP A 29 9.32 -2.51 10.54
N LYS A 30 9.57 -3.27 9.46
CA LYS A 30 10.41 -2.80 8.33
C LYS A 30 9.79 -1.61 7.61
N VAL A 31 8.47 -1.63 7.36
CA VAL A 31 7.76 -0.50 6.73
C VAL A 31 7.85 0.75 7.61
N ILE A 32 7.64 0.62 8.92
CA ILE A 32 7.78 1.71 9.89
C ILE A 32 9.19 2.32 9.80
N LYS A 33 10.23 1.47 9.85
CA LYS A 33 11.62 1.93 9.77
C LYS A 33 11.95 2.62 8.44
N GLN A 34 11.45 2.11 7.33
CA GLN A 34 11.77 2.66 6.00
C GLN A 34 10.97 3.91 5.65
N SER A 35 9.70 3.99 6.08
CA SER A 35 8.83 5.14 5.78
C SER A 35 9.03 6.32 6.73
N GLY A 36 9.68 6.12 7.88
CA GLY A 36 9.79 7.11 8.95
C GLY A 36 8.45 7.44 9.63
N GLN A 37 7.38 6.70 9.33
CA GLN A 37 6.06 6.89 9.93
C GLN A 37 5.95 6.18 11.27
N SER A 38 5.10 6.69 12.16
CA SER A 38 4.81 5.99 13.42
C SER A 38 4.02 4.71 13.18
N LYS A 39 4.11 3.79 14.14
CA LYS A 39 3.32 2.54 14.15
C LYS A 39 1.82 2.80 14.02
N ASP A 40 1.32 3.84 14.68
CA ASP A 40 -0.09 4.21 14.64
C ASP A 40 -0.51 4.77 13.28
N THR A 41 0.35 5.54 12.62
CA THR A 41 0.09 5.99 11.24
C THR A 41 0.03 4.81 10.28
N ILE A 42 0.97 3.86 10.36
CA ILE A 42 0.95 2.65 9.52
C ILE A 42 -0.31 1.82 9.77
N ARG A 43 -0.71 1.61 11.04
CA ARG A 43 -1.97 0.94 11.37
C ARG A 43 -3.18 1.69 10.82
N ARG A 44 -3.20 3.01 10.94
CA ARG A 44 -4.29 3.84 10.40
C ARG A 44 -4.40 3.67 8.89
N ILE A 45 -3.29 3.63 8.15
CA ILE A 45 -3.29 3.40 6.70
C ILE A 45 -3.91 2.04 6.34
N ILE A 46 -3.59 0.99 7.11
CA ILE A 46 -4.07 -0.39 6.86
C ILE A 46 -5.56 -0.54 7.22
N TYR A 47 -5.98 0.04 8.34
CA TYR A 47 -7.30 -0.18 8.95
C TYR A 47 -8.24 1.03 8.86
N MET A 48 -7.92 2.02 8.01
CA MET A 48 -8.75 3.20 7.82
C MET A 48 -10.15 2.81 7.32
N LYS A 49 -11.18 3.48 7.85
CA LYS A 49 -12.55 3.36 7.35
C LYS A 49 -12.63 3.71 5.87
N GLU A 50 -13.58 3.11 5.16
CA GLU A 50 -13.70 3.23 3.71
C GLU A 50 -13.84 4.69 3.21
N ALA A 51 -14.57 5.52 3.94
CA ALA A 51 -14.72 6.94 3.62
C ALA A 51 -13.47 7.80 3.90
N CYS A 52 -12.43 7.25 4.54
CA CYS A 52 -11.27 8.04 4.94
C CYS A 52 -10.37 8.30 3.72
N THR A 53 -10.29 9.57 3.30
CA THR A 53 -9.56 10.04 2.12
C THR A 53 -8.14 10.52 2.41
N SER A 54 -7.63 10.25 3.61
CA SER A 54 -6.35 10.80 4.08
C SER A 54 -5.21 10.46 3.12
N TYR A 55 -4.46 11.49 2.75
CA TYR A 55 -3.28 11.37 1.91
C TYR A 55 -2.25 10.46 2.57
N VAL A 56 -1.73 9.51 1.80
CA VAL A 56 -0.59 8.67 2.18
C VAL A 56 0.61 9.12 1.38
N ARG A 57 1.69 9.43 2.10
CA ARG A 57 2.91 9.96 1.49
C ARG A 57 3.52 8.95 0.49
N PRO A 58 4.14 9.41 -0.60
CA PRO A 58 4.69 8.52 -1.62
C PRO A 58 5.75 7.59 -1.04
N GLU A 59 6.61 8.09 -0.14
CA GLU A 59 7.67 7.30 0.49
C GLU A 59 7.10 6.16 1.35
N THR A 60 5.90 6.36 1.92
CA THR A 60 5.21 5.32 2.68
C THR A 60 4.66 4.23 1.75
N LYS A 61 4.12 4.60 0.58
CA LYS A 61 3.70 3.62 -0.45
C LYS A 61 4.89 2.83 -0.99
N GLU A 62 5.99 3.51 -1.28
CA GLU A 62 7.23 2.90 -1.74
C GLU A 62 7.81 1.93 -0.69
N ALA A 63 7.76 2.28 0.60
CA ALA A 63 8.18 1.39 1.67
C ALA A 63 7.35 0.09 1.70
N PHE A 64 6.02 0.16 1.52
CA PHE A 64 5.19 -1.04 1.37
C PHE A 64 5.62 -1.86 0.15
N CYS A 65 5.75 -1.23 -1.02
CA CYS A 65 6.17 -1.90 -2.24
C CYS A 65 7.53 -2.62 -2.06
N LYS A 66 8.53 -1.93 -1.51
CA LYS A 66 9.88 -2.46 -1.29
C LYS A 66 9.91 -3.62 -0.29
N VAL A 67 9.19 -3.51 0.83
CA VAL A 67 9.16 -4.55 1.86
C VAL A 67 8.42 -5.81 1.40
N PHE A 68 7.36 -5.65 0.61
CA PHE A 68 6.56 -6.76 0.12
C PHE A 68 7.04 -7.31 -1.23
N GLY A 69 8.03 -6.69 -1.87
CA GLY A 69 8.53 -7.08 -3.19
C GLY A 69 7.48 -6.89 -4.29
N LYS A 70 6.71 -5.80 -4.19
CA LYS A 70 5.55 -5.49 -5.04
C LYS A 70 5.76 -4.16 -5.76
N CYS A 71 5.15 -3.97 -6.93
CA CYS A 71 5.25 -2.69 -7.64
C CYS A 71 4.19 -1.68 -7.18
N ILE A 72 4.44 -0.38 -7.45
CA ILE A 72 3.49 0.69 -7.11
C ILE A 72 2.18 0.59 -7.91
N ALA A 73 2.24 0.05 -9.13
CA ALA A 73 1.06 -0.17 -9.97
C ALA A 73 0.12 -1.22 -9.35
N GLU A 74 0.68 -2.33 -8.84
CA GLU A 74 -0.07 -3.34 -8.07
C GLU A 74 -0.71 -2.72 -6.83
N LEU A 75 0.02 -1.86 -6.12
CA LEU A 75 -0.50 -1.18 -4.94
C LEU A 75 -1.68 -0.26 -5.28
N GLU A 76 -1.54 0.59 -6.30
CA GLU A 76 -2.56 1.56 -6.70
C GLU A 76 -3.68 0.95 -7.55
N ASN A 77 -3.55 -0.33 -7.92
CA ASN A 77 -4.43 -1.04 -8.86
C ASN A 77 -4.62 -0.23 -10.16
N LYS A 78 -3.51 0.34 -10.63
CA LYS A 78 -3.41 0.90 -11.97
C LYS A 78 -3.18 -0.29 -12.88
N THR A 79 -4.13 -0.57 -13.78
CA THR A 79 -3.80 -1.37 -14.96
C THR A 79 -2.65 -0.66 -15.64
N ASN A 80 -1.56 -1.37 -15.92
CA ASN A 80 -0.62 -0.93 -16.93
C ASN A 80 -1.43 -0.93 -18.24
N THR A 81 -2.15 0.15 -18.52
CA THR A 81 -2.51 0.50 -19.89
C THR A 81 -1.18 0.89 -20.52
N THR A 82 -0.43 -0.12 -20.93
CA THR A 82 0.43 0.02 -22.09
C THR A 82 -0.54 0.40 -23.20
N ASP A 83 -0.65 1.68 -23.48
CA ASP A 83 -1.21 2.14 -24.76
C ASP A 83 -0.29 1.55 -25.83
N GLU A 84 -0.66 0.37 -26.31
CA GLU A 84 -0.26 -0.13 -27.63
C GLU A 84 -0.96 0.75 -28.67
N THR A 85 -0.52 2.01 -28.79
CA THR A 85 -0.83 2.81 -29.98
C THR A 85 0.30 2.63 -30.97
N ASN A 86 0.41 1.39 -31.48
CA ASN A 86 1.02 1.16 -32.78
C ASN A 86 -0.05 1.49 -33.83
N LYS A 87 -0.02 2.71 -34.36
CA LYS A 87 -0.37 2.95 -35.76
C LYS A 87 0.17 4.28 -36.26
#